data_AF-A0AAE9DWA8-F1
#
_entry.id   AF-A0AAE9DWA8-F1
#
_cell.length_a   1.000
_cell.length_b   1.000
_cell.length_c   1.000
_cell.angle_alpha   90.00
_cell.angle_beta   90.00
_cell.angle_gamma   90.00
#
_symmetry.space_group_name_H-M   'P 1'
#
loop_
_entity.id
_entity.type
_entity.pdbx_description
1 polymer ?
#
loop_
_entity_poly.entity_id
_entity_poly.type
_entity_poly.pdbx_seq_one_letter_code
_entity_poly.pdbx_strand_id
1 'polypeptide(L)'
;MITEMDEIVELCDQIVVLTLDFKTCRRRREARTDYVPPDTPGYFENVAFPAYLRHLENARKRSRTDPKITFIDVSEPRFENKSESIQDFRRQILNNHIKLMDLKIEVGLVDQLVNHPSCGAISTFNGVTRDNHAGKEVVHLSYDCHDLMAYKKLRGICEEVRKELPDIKKIAIFHRLGKVDVGESSVVISTSSPHRKTSIQATGRLIDLLKDKAPIFKYEEYSNGETEGVWKSNVEDCKN
;
A
#
# COMPACT_ATOMS: atom_id res chain seq x y z
N MET A 1 12.46 -12.98 11.89
CA MET A 1 11.05 -12.49 11.88
C MET A 1 10.19 -13.50 11.13
N ILE A 2 8.88 -13.63 11.39
CA ILE A 2 8.02 -14.63 10.70
C ILE A 2 8.13 -14.55 9.18
N THR A 3 8.24 -13.34 8.63
CA THR A 3 8.40 -13.09 7.19
C THR A 3 9.71 -13.61 6.58
N GLU A 4 10.65 -14.08 7.41
CA GLU A 4 11.94 -14.64 6.99
C GLU A 4 11.97 -16.17 7.12
N MET A 5 10.83 -16.80 7.43
CA MET A 5 10.71 -18.24 7.67
C MET A 5 9.71 -18.82 6.66
N ASP A 6 10.20 -19.34 5.53
CA ASP A 6 9.37 -19.75 4.39
C ASP A 6 8.28 -20.75 4.76
N GLU A 7 8.63 -21.78 5.52
CA GLU A 7 7.70 -22.80 6.01
C GLU A 7 6.51 -22.20 6.78
N ILE A 8 6.74 -21.14 7.56
CA ILE A 8 5.68 -20.46 8.32
C ILE A 8 4.83 -19.60 7.39
N VAL A 9 5.46 -18.89 6.45
CA VAL A 9 4.74 -18.03 5.51
C VAL A 9 3.81 -18.82 4.60
N GLU A 10 4.22 -20.01 4.16
CA GLU A 10 3.39 -20.91 3.37
C GLU A 10 2.12 -21.33 4.10
N LEU A 11 2.22 -21.59 5.40
CA LEU A 11 1.09 -21.95 6.27
C LEU A 11 0.15 -20.77 6.59
N CYS A 12 0.56 -19.52 6.37
CA CYS A 12 -0.26 -18.36 6.66
C CYS A 12 -1.14 -17.99 5.45
N ASP A 13 -2.43 -17.75 5.68
CA ASP A 13 -3.30 -17.13 4.67
C ASP A 13 -3.05 -15.61 4.54
N GLN A 14 -2.68 -14.97 5.66
CA GLN A 14 -2.39 -13.54 5.71
C GLN A 14 -1.36 -13.26 6.82
N ILE A 15 -0.44 -12.33 6.54
CA ILE A 15 0.57 -11.88 7.50
C ILE A 15 0.43 -10.37 7.66
N VAL A 16 0.23 -9.92 8.90
CA VAL A 16 0.15 -8.49 9.23
C VAL A 16 1.40 -8.08 9.98
N VAL A 17 2.20 -7.22 9.36
CA VAL A 17 3.42 -6.64 9.95
C VAL A 17 3.07 -5.28 10.54
N LEU A 18 3.21 -5.14 11.85
CA LEU A 18 3.01 -3.88 12.54
C LEU A 18 4.30 -3.04 12.49
N THR A 19 4.22 -1.84 11.93
CA THR A 19 5.36 -0.93 11.80
C THR A 19 5.27 0.19 12.83
N LEU A 20 6.40 0.49 13.44
CA LEU A 20 6.61 1.53 14.43
C LEU A 20 7.72 2.48 13.99
N ASP A 21 7.58 3.76 14.32
CA ASP A 21 8.61 4.77 14.17
C ASP A 21 9.65 4.69 15.30
N PHE A 22 10.76 5.40 15.11
CA PHE A 22 11.86 5.44 16.07
C PHE A 22 11.40 5.89 17.46
N LYS A 23 10.63 6.98 17.53
CA LYS A 23 10.17 7.59 18.78
C LYS A 23 9.31 6.62 19.60
N THR A 24 8.44 5.88 18.94
CA THR A 24 7.53 4.92 19.57
C THR A 24 8.28 3.67 19.99
N CYS A 25 9.17 3.14 19.14
CA CYS A 25 10.06 2.04 19.52
C CYS A 25 10.87 2.38 20.77
N ARG A 26 11.50 3.57 20.80
CA ARG A 26 12.29 4.05 21.93
C ARG A 26 11.47 4.14 23.21
N ARG A 27 10.35 4.86 23.16
CA ARG A 27 9.44 5.02 24.30
C ARG A 27 8.94 3.67 24.85
N ARG A 28 8.56 2.73 23.96
CA ARG A 28 8.09 1.39 24.37
C ARG A 28 9.20 0.56 24.98
N ARG A 29 10.44 0.71 24.51
CA ARG A 29 11.61 0.00 25.02
C ARG A 29 12.01 0.53 26.40
N GLU A 30 12.09 1.86 26.55
CA GLU A 30 12.39 2.55 27.82
C GLU A 30 11.35 2.23 28.92
N ALA A 31 10.10 1.96 28.55
CA ALA A 31 9.05 1.55 29.49
C ALA A 31 9.12 0.08 29.96
N ARG A 32 10.01 -0.75 29.40
CA ARG A 32 10.18 -2.16 29.82
C ARG A 32 11.08 -2.23 31.04
N THR A 33 10.49 -2.51 32.19
CA THR A 33 11.22 -2.61 33.48
C THR A 33 11.57 -4.05 33.87
N ASP A 34 11.07 -5.04 33.14
CA ASP A 34 11.13 -6.48 33.44
C ASP A 34 12.17 -7.26 32.60
N TYR A 35 12.91 -6.59 31.73
CA TYR A 35 13.87 -7.21 30.82
C TYR A 35 15.23 -7.48 31.48
N VAL A 36 15.68 -8.75 31.48
CA VAL A 36 16.94 -9.18 32.11
C VAL A 36 17.81 -9.95 31.09
N PRO A 37 19.08 -9.56 30.88
CA PRO A 37 19.75 -8.37 31.42
C PRO A 37 19.19 -7.08 30.81
N PRO A 38 19.25 -5.93 31.51
CA PRO A 38 18.77 -4.66 30.99
C PRO A 38 19.56 -4.21 29.76
N ASP A 39 18.96 -3.35 28.95
CA ASP A 39 19.65 -2.74 27.80
C ASP A 39 20.87 -1.93 28.29
N THR A 40 22.02 -2.13 27.65
CA THR A 40 23.20 -1.29 27.87
C THR A 40 23.07 0.05 27.15
N PRO A 41 23.75 1.12 27.58
CA PRO A 41 23.73 2.41 26.87
C PRO A 41 24.05 2.25 25.37
N GLY A 42 23.21 2.84 24.52
CA GLY A 42 23.34 2.76 23.06
C GLY A 42 22.88 1.43 22.43
N TYR A 43 22.45 0.43 23.21
CA TYR A 43 21.96 -0.83 22.67
C TYR A 43 20.73 -0.64 21.76
N PHE A 44 19.82 0.26 22.12
CA PHE A 44 18.64 0.53 21.32
C PHE A 44 19.01 1.12 19.96
N GLU A 45 19.82 2.17 19.95
CA GLU A 45 20.23 2.91 18.76
C GLU A 45 21.14 2.09 17.84
N ASN A 46 22.06 1.32 18.42
CA ASN A 46 23.11 0.63 17.66
C ASN A 46 22.77 -0.82 17.32
N VAL A 47 21.85 -1.47 18.06
CA VAL A 47 21.54 -2.89 17.88
C VAL A 47 20.06 -3.13 17.61
N ALA A 48 19.19 -2.77 18.56
CA ALA A 48 17.78 -3.17 18.51
C ALA A 48 17.02 -2.51 17.37
N PHE A 49 17.15 -1.18 17.20
CA PHE A 49 16.47 -0.44 16.15
C PHE A 49 17.02 -0.76 14.74
N PRO A 50 18.35 -0.84 14.53
CA PRO A 50 18.89 -1.33 13.25
C PRO A 50 18.45 -2.76 12.91
N ALA A 51 18.36 -3.66 13.88
CA ALA A 51 17.84 -5.01 13.65
C ALA A 51 16.37 -4.99 13.22
N TYR A 52 15.53 -4.18 13.87
CA TYR A 52 14.15 -3.96 13.47
C TYR A 52 14.04 -3.44 12.03
N LEU A 53 14.85 -2.45 11.65
CA LEU A 53 14.86 -1.92 10.28
C LEU A 53 15.23 -2.98 9.24
N ARG A 54 16.24 -3.82 9.51
CA ARG A 54 16.62 -4.94 8.62
C ARG A 54 15.46 -5.91 8.42
N HIS A 55 14.83 -6.35 9.50
CA HIS A 55 13.70 -7.27 9.39
C HIS A 55 12.50 -6.65 8.65
N LEU A 56 12.26 -5.36 8.89
CA LEU A 56 11.21 -4.62 8.18
C LEU A 56 11.51 -4.49 6.68
N GLU A 57 12.76 -4.26 6.30
CA GLU A 57 13.18 -4.24 4.90
C GLU A 57 13.00 -5.62 4.23
N ASN A 58 13.39 -6.69 4.90
CA ASN A 58 13.20 -8.05 4.41
C ASN A 58 11.72 -8.38 4.19
N ALA A 59 10.87 -8.03 5.16
CA ALA A 59 9.42 -8.18 5.03
C ALA A 59 8.86 -7.43 3.82
N ARG A 60 9.35 -6.21 3.54
CA ARG A 60 8.92 -5.41 2.39
C ARG A 60 9.31 -6.03 1.07
N LYS A 61 10.57 -6.42 0.91
CA LYS A 61 11.05 -7.10 -0.30
C LYS A 61 10.17 -8.32 -0.60
N ARG A 62 9.88 -9.12 0.42
CA ARG A 62 8.99 -10.27 0.28
C ARG A 62 7.55 -9.89 -0.09
N SER A 63 7.01 -8.83 0.51
CA SER A 63 5.63 -8.39 0.21
C SER A 63 5.40 -7.99 -1.24
N ARG A 64 6.47 -7.62 -1.97
CA ARG A 64 6.36 -7.30 -3.40
C ARG A 64 6.04 -8.53 -4.24
N THR A 65 6.42 -9.71 -3.79
CA THR A 65 6.18 -11.00 -4.46
C THR A 65 5.16 -11.88 -3.73
N ASP A 66 4.78 -11.53 -2.50
CA ASP A 66 3.82 -12.27 -1.68
C ASP A 66 2.66 -11.36 -1.22
N PRO A 67 1.48 -11.47 -1.85
CA PRO A 67 0.33 -10.64 -1.52
C PRO A 67 -0.27 -10.97 -0.16
N LYS A 68 0.17 -12.01 0.56
CA LYS A 68 -0.29 -12.32 1.92
C LYS A 68 0.21 -11.29 2.93
N ILE A 69 1.33 -10.63 2.66
CA ILE A 69 2.00 -9.72 3.61
C ILE A 69 1.42 -8.31 3.50
N THR A 70 1.01 -7.75 4.64
CA THR A 70 0.41 -6.40 4.74
C THR A 70 1.05 -5.62 5.88
N PHE A 71 1.32 -4.33 5.70
CA PHE A 71 1.94 -3.48 6.73
C PHE A 71 0.94 -2.52 7.34
N ILE A 72 0.97 -2.34 8.67
CA ILE A 72 0.13 -1.37 9.37
C ILE A 72 1.00 -0.49 10.25
N ASP A 73 0.93 0.83 10.01
CA ASP A 73 1.59 1.81 10.87
C ASP A 73 0.81 1.98 12.17
N VAL A 74 1.48 1.68 13.29
CA VAL A 74 0.96 1.75 14.66
C VAL A 74 1.79 2.68 15.54
N SER A 75 2.49 3.65 14.91
CA SER A 75 3.36 4.61 15.59
C SER A 75 2.60 5.68 16.39
N GLU A 76 1.44 6.13 15.89
CA GLU A 76 0.67 7.18 16.57
C GLU A 76 -0.17 6.66 17.75
N PRO A 77 -0.49 7.52 18.74
CA PRO A 77 -1.38 7.18 19.85
C PRO A 77 -2.85 7.13 19.39
N ARG A 78 -3.14 6.41 18.30
CA ARG A 78 -4.53 6.07 17.95
C ARG A 78 -5.16 5.11 18.97
N PHE A 79 -4.34 4.51 19.83
CA PHE A 79 -4.70 3.48 20.82
C PHE A 79 -4.91 4.01 22.26
N GLU A 80 -5.07 5.32 22.47
CA GLU A 80 -5.35 5.85 23.83
C GLU A 80 -6.71 5.37 24.36
N ASN A 81 -7.74 5.35 23.50
CA ASN A 81 -9.01 4.67 23.76
C ASN A 81 -8.98 3.26 23.12
N LYS A 82 -8.95 2.22 23.96
CA LYS A 82 -8.78 0.83 23.50
C LYS A 82 -9.89 0.38 22.53
N SER A 83 -11.14 0.83 22.68
CA SER A 83 -12.27 0.35 21.86
C SER A 83 -12.27 0.94 20.45
N GLU A 84 -12.15 2.26 20.33
CA GLU A 84 -12.08 2.98 19.05
C GLU A 84 -10.88 2.54 18.23
N SER A 85 -9.75 2.30 18.89
CA SER A 85 -8.55 1.88 18.20
C SER A 85 -8.61 0.46 17.66
N ILE A 86 -9.30 -0.45 18.36
CA ILE A 86 -9.55 -1.80 17.82
C ILE A 86 -10.45 -1.71 16.58
N GLN A 87 -11.43 -0.82 16.56
CA GLN A 87 -12.28 -0.62 15.37
C GLN A 87 -11.50 -0.03 14.20
N ASP A 88 -10.66 0.98 14.43
CA ASP A 88 -9.79 1.54 13.39
C ASP A 88 -8.83 0.47 12.84
N PHE A 89 -8.19 -0.29 13.74
CA PHE A 89 -7.29 -1.37 13.39
C PHE A 89 -7.99 -2.47 12.56
N ARG A 90 -9.19 -2.89 12.98
CA ARG A 90 -10.01 -3.85 12.23
C ARG A 90 -10.36 -3.31 10.86
N ARG A 91 -10.75 -2.05 10.74
CA ARG A 91 -11.03 -1.41 9.44
C ARG A 91 -9.79 -1.38 8.54
N GLN A 92 -8.63 -1.06 9.11
CA GLN A 92 -7.36 -1.03 8.38
C GLN A 92 -6.87 -2.40 7.90
N ILE A 93 -7.24 -3.49 8.57
CA ILE A 93 -6.92 -4.87 8.17
C ILE A 93 -7.96 -5.42 7.20
N LEU A 94 -9.23 -5.31 7.58
CA LEU A 94 -10.33 -6.08 6.98
C LEU A 94 -11.02 -5.35 5.83
N ASN A 95 -10.92 -4.02 5.80
CA ASN A 95 -11.72 -3.19 4.89
C ASN A 95 -10.86 -2.33 3.95
N ASN A 96 -9.54 -2.23 4.16
CA ASN A 96 -8.62 -1.51 3.29
C ASN A 96 -7.50 -2.46 2.84
N HIS A 97 -7.56 -2.94 1.60
CA HIS A 97 -6.57 -3.84 1.02
C HIS A 97 -5.61 -3.05 0.15
N ILE A 98 -4.44 -2.68 0.68
CA ILE A 98 -3.44 -1.89 -0.04
C ILE A 98 -2.24 -2.78 -0.36
N LYS A 99 -1.85 -2.87 -1.64
CA LYS A 99 -0.70 -3.66 -2.11
C LYS A 99 0.16 -2.86 -3.08
N LEU A 100 1.47 -2.94 -2.87
CA LEU A 100 2.52 -2.47 -3.75
C LEU A 100 3.33 -3.71 -4.11
N MET A 101 3.32 -4.12 -5.39
CA MET A 101 3.77 -5.45 -5.77
C MET A 101 4.46 -5.48 -7.13
N ASP A 102 5.36 -6.44 -7.36
CA ASP A 102 6.07 -6.56 -8.64
C ASP A 102 5.33 -7.47 -9.63
N LEU A 103 4.43 -8.33 -9.12
CA LEU A 103 3.66 -9.26 -9.94
C LEU A 103 2.51 -8.58 -10.69
N LYS A 104 2.07 -9.22 -11.77
CA LYS A 104 0.87 -8.79 -12.50
C LYS A 104 -0.35 -8.74 -11.58
N ILE A 105 -1.19 -7.72 -11.78
CA ILE A 105 -2.41 -7.54 -11.01
C ILE A 105 -3.54 -8.30 -11.70
N GLU A 106 -4.05 -9.33 -11.05
CA GLU A 106 -5.28 -10.01 -11.48
C GLU A 106 -6.50 -9.22 -10.99
N VAL A 107 -7.13 -8.46 -11.88
CA VAL A 107 -8.25 -7.54 -11.56
C VAL A 107 -9.37 -8.26 -10.80
N GLY A 108 -9.70 -9.50 -11.19
CA GLY A 108 -10.74 -10.30 -10.53
C GLY A 108 -10.44 -10.59 -9.06
N LEU A 109 -9.17 -10.74 -8.66
CA LEU A 109 -8.80 -10.92 -7.26
C LEU A 109 -9.04 -9.64 -6.45
N VAL A 110 -8.78 -8.47 -7.06
CA VAL A 110 -8.99 -7.17 -6.41
C VAL A 110 -10.49 -6.95 -6.13
N ASP A 111 -11.35 -7.33 -7.07
CA ASP A 111 -12.81 -7.23 -6.91
C ASP A 111 -13.35 -8.20 -5.85
N GLN A 112 -12.81 -9.42 -5.78
CA GLN A 112 -13.18 -10.39 -4.76
C GLN A 112 -12.89 -9.88 -3.34
N LEU A 113 -11.77 -9.18 -3.13
CA LEU A 113 -11.40 -8.64 -1.83
C LEU A 113 -12.42 -7.63 -1.29
N VAL A 114 -13.02 -6.83 -2.18
CA VAL A 114 -14.01 -5.81 -1.78
C VAL A 114 -15.43 -6.34 -1.70
N ASN A 115 -15.67 -7.61 -2.02
CA ASN A 115 -16.98 -8.23 -1.85
C ASN A 115 -17.43 -8.17 -0.37
N HIS A 116 -18.68 -7.78 -0.17
CA HIS A 116 -19.30 -7.69 1.14
C HIS A 116 -20.82 -7.97 1.04
N PRO A 117 -21.40 -8.80 1.92
CA PRO A 117 -22.83 -9.19 1.83
C PRO A 117 -23.82 -8.02 1.83
N SER A 118 -23.44 -6.88 2.42
CA SER A 118 -24.29 -5.69 2.47
C SER A 118 -24.12 -4.74 1.26
N CYS A 119 -23.33 -5.11 0.25
CA CYS A 119 -23.03 -4.26 -0.90
C CYS A 119 -23.76 -4.73 -2.14
N GLY A 120 -24.54 -3.84 -2.76
CA GLY A 120 -25.18 -4.08 -4.06
C GLY A 120 -24.33 -3.59 -5.24
N ALA A 121 -23.17 -2.99 -4.99
CA ALA A 121 -22.31 -2.46 -6.04
C ALA A 121 -20.82 -2.60 -5.70
N ILE A 122 -20.05 -2.91 -6.75
CA ILE A 122 -18.59 -2.82 -6.81
C ILE A 122 -18.25 -1.94 -8.02
N SER A 123 -17.27 -1.06 -7.90
CA SER A 123 -16.75 -0.23 -8.99
C SER A 123 -15.24 -0.30 -9.02
N THR A 124 -14.72 -0.61 -10.20
CA THR A 124 -13.31 -0.92 -10.40
C THR A 124 -12.73 0.00 -11.47
N PHE A 125 -11.63 0.66 -11.12
CA PHE A 125 -10.76 1.37 -12.05
C PHE A 125 -9.55 0.50 -12.37
N ASN A 126 -9.28 0.33 -13.65
CA ASN A 126 -8.11 -0.39 -14.16
C ASN A 126 -7.24 0.57 -14.99
N GLY A 127 -6.11 0.98 -14.43
CA GLY A 127 -5.11 1.79 -15.13
C GLY A 127 -4.20 0.88 -15.95
N VAL A 128 -4.36 0.91 -17.27
CA VAL A 128 -3.62 0.06 -18.22
C VAL A 128 -2.56 0.88 -18.96
N THR A 129 -1.36 0.33 -19.12
CA THR A 129 -0.29 0.95 -19.91
C THR A 129 -0.69 1.01 -21.38
N ARG A 130 -0.63 2.21 -21.96
CA ARG A 130 -0.89 2.45 -23.39
C ARG A 130 0.40 2.30 -24.20
N ASP A 131 0.24 1.98 -25.48
CA ASP A 131 1.34 1.89 -26.47
C ASP A 131 1.85 3.27 -26.95
N ASN A 132 1.20 4.36 -26.52
CA ASN A 132 1.57 5.71 -26.93
C ASN A 132 1.47 6.74 -25.79
N HIS A 133 2.41 7.69 -25.81
CA HIS A 133 2.38 8.89 -24.97
C HIS A 133 3.02 10.07 -25.70
N ALA A 134 2.33 11.22 -25.73
CA ALA A 134 2.80 12.45 -26.38
C ALA A 134 3.32 12.26 -27.83
N GLY A 135 2.68 11.38 -28.60
CA GLY A 135 3.06 11.08 -29.99
C GLY A 135 4.25 10.13 -30.15
N LYS A 136 4.80 9.59 -29.06
CA LYS A 136 5.87 8.58 -29.05
C LYS A 136 5.31 7.20 -28.74
N GLU A 137 5.90 6.17 -29.35
CA GLU A 137 5.58 4.76 -29.09
C GLU A 137 6.28 4.30 -27.80
N VAL A 138 5.47 3.87 -26.82
CA VAL A 138 5.90 3.41 -25.50
C VAL A 138 6.12 1.90 -25.56
N VAL A 139 7.30 1.44 -25.17
CA VAL A 139 7.64 0.01 -25.07
C VAL A 139 7.12 -0.56 -23.76
N HIS A 140 7.39 0.12 -22.66
CA HIS A 140 6.89 -0.23 -21.33
C HIS A 140 6.99 0.95 -20.37
N LEU A 141 6.34 0.79 -19.22
CA LEU A 141 6.48 1.68 -18.07
C LEU A 141 7.21 0.97 -16.95
N SER A 142 7.98 1.71 -16.16
CA SER A 142 8.56 1.22 -14.91
C SER A 142 8.10 2.08 -13.75
N TYR A 143 7.72 1.47 -12.64
CA TYR A 143 7.25 2.19 -11.46
C TYR A 143 8.11 1.89 -10.24
N ASP A 144 8.37 2.91 -9.42
CA ASP A 144 9.06 2.72 -8.14
C ASP A 144 8.49 3.67 -7.08
N CYS A 145 8.71 3.35 -5.81
CA CYS A 145 8.22 4.15 -4.70
C CYS A 145 9.02 3.95 -3.42
N HIS A 146 8.91 4.92 -2.51
CA HIS A 146 9.32 4.71 -1.13
C HIS A 146 8.18 4.03 -0.35
N ASP A 147 8.20 2.69 -0.28
CA ASP A 147 7.11 1.83 0.22
C ASP A 147 6.41 2.35 1.48
N LEU A 148 7.15 2.71 2.54
CA LEU A 148 6.54 3.20 3.79
C LEU A 148 5.70 4.45 3.59
N MET A 149 6.25 5.39 2.83
CA MET A 149 5.61 6.69 2.63
C MET A 149 4.42 6.51 1.70
N ALA A 150 4.54 5.64 0.69
CA ALA A 150 3.44 5.24 -0.17
C ALA A 150 2.30 4.58 0.62
N TYR A 151 2.58 3.55 1.42
CA TYR A 151 1.57 2.92 2.28
C TYR A 151 0.91 3.89 3.24
N LYS A 152 1.69 4.74 3.93
CA LYS A 152 1.17 5.75 4.85
C LYS A 152 0.23 6.71 4.12
N LYS A 153 0.62 7.18 2.93
CA LYS A 153 -0.17 8.12 2.15
C LYS A 153 -1.44 7.48 1.58
N LEU A 154 -1.35 6.27 1.04
CA LEU A 154 -2.49 5.51 0.53
C LEU A 154 -3.52 5.21 1.64
N ARG A 155 -3.05 4.89 2.86
CA ARG A 155 -3.94 4.76 4.03
C ARG A 155 -4.66 6.08 4.35
N GLY A 156 -3.92 7.19 4.36
CA GLY A 156 -4.52 8.52 4.55
C GLY A 156 -5.56 8.86 3.48
N ILE A 157 -5.32 8.49 2.22
CA ILE A 157 -6.27 8.66 1.12
C ILE A 157 -7.53 7.82 1.36
N CYS A 158 -7.40 6.56 1.77
CA CYS A 158 -8.56 5.73 2.13
C CYS A 158 -9.37 6.34 3.28
N GLU A 159 -8.70 6.90 4.29
CA GLU A 159 -9.35 7.59 5.41
C GLU A 159 -10.09 8.85 4.95
N GLU A 160 -9.48 9.66 4.09
CA GLU A 160 -10.08 10.86 3.49
C GLU A 160 -11.36 10.51 2.73
N VAL A 161 -11.30 9.54 1.81
CA VAL A 161 -12.46 9.11 1.03
C VAL A 161 -13.57 8.53 1.90
N ARG A 162 -13.23 7.78 2.95
CA ARG A 162 -14.24 7.23 3.88
C ARG A 162 -14.93 8.30 4.73
N LYS A 163 -14.25 9.42 5.03
CA LYS A 163 -14.88 10.57 5.70
C LYS A 163 -15.86 11.29 4.77
N GLU A 164 -15.50 11.42 3.49
CA GLU A 164 -16.37 12.01 2.46
C GLU A 164 -17.56 11.08 2.12
N LEU A 165 -17.33 9.76 2.09
CA LEU A 165 -18.27 8.73 1.64
C LEU A 165 -18.40 7.60 2.68
N PRO A 166 -19.18 7.80 3.76
CA PRO A 166 -19.25 6.86 4.88
C PRO A 166 -19.89 5.51 4.53
N ASP A 167 -20.63 5.43 3.43
CA ASP A 167 -21.30 4.19 2.97
C ASP A 167 -20.34 3.18 2.32
N ILE A 168 -19.09 3.57 2.05
CA ILE A 168 -18.08 2.65 1.52
C ILE A 168 -17.74 1.57 2.55
N LYS A 169 -17.92 0.30 2.17
CA LYS A 169 -17.60 -0.84 3.03
C LYS A 169 -16.16 -1.24 2.88
N LYS A 170 -15.72 -1.58 1.68
CA LYS A 170 -14.35 -2.01 1.41
C LYS A 170 -13.68 -1.20 0.30
N ILE A 171 -12.38 -1.06 0.41
CA ILE A 171 -11.49 -0.41 -0.56
C ILE A 171 -10.32 -1.36 -0.81
N ALA A 172 -9.97 -1.55 -2.07
CA ALA A 172 -8.73 -2.20 -2.49
C ALA A 172 -7.96 -1.29 -3.44
N ILE A 173 -6.65 -1.11 -3.20
CA ILE A 173 -5.73 -0.33 -4.02
C ILE A 173 -4.48 -1.19 -4.25
N PHE A 174 -4.31 -1.63 -5.48
CA PHE A 174 -3.18 -2.45 -5.90
C PHE A 174 -2.40 -1.64 -6.92
N HIS A 175 -1.10 -1.45 -6.67
CA HIS A 175 -0.22 -0.78 -7.61
C HIS A 175 0.96 -1.69 -7.93
N ARG A 176 1.22 -1.88 -9.21
CA ARG A 176 2.36 -2.65 -9.70
C ARG A 176 3.60 -1.76 -9.72
N LEU A 177 4.70 -2.30 -9.22
CA LEU A 177 6.03 -1.72 -9.25
C LEU A 177 6.90 -2.49 -10.24
N GLY A 178 8.07 -1.94 -10.54
CA GLY A 178 8.94 -2.45 -11.59
C GLY A 178 8.31 -2.28 -12.97
N LYS A 179 8.70 -3.17 -13.88
CA LYS A 179 8.31 -3.13 -15.29
C LYS A 179 6.86 -3.57 -15.50
N VAL A 180 6.12 -2.78 -16.28
CA VAL A 180 4.73 -2.99 -16.69
C VAL A 180 4.64 -2.83 -18.20
N ASP A 181 4.36 -3.93 -18.89
CA ASP A 181 4.28 -3.91 -20.36
C ASP A 181 3.00 -3.23 -20.84
N VAL A 182 2.99 -2.83 -22.11
CA VAL A 182 1.79 -2.31 -22.79
C VAL A 182 0.64 -3.31 -22.70
N GLY A 183 -0.56 -2.80 -22.40
CA GLY A 183 -1.76 -3.60 -22.22
C GLY A 183 -1.90 -4.21 -20.82
N GLU A 184 -0.91 -4.04 -19.94
CA GLU A 184 -0.96 -4.54 -18.57
C GLU A 184 -1.43 -3.48 -17.57
N SER A 185 -2.05 -3.93 -16.48
CA SER A 185 -2.49 -3.08 -15.38
C SER A 185 -1.31 -2.60 -14.53
N SER A 186 -1.13 -1.29 -14.45
CA SER A 186 -0.19 -0.65 -13.51
C SER A 186 -0.85 -0.34 -12.16
N VAL A 187 -2.15 -0.06 -12.16
CA VAL A 187 -2.91 0.23 -10.94
C VAL A 187 -4.33 -0.28 -11.07
N VAL A 188 -4.85 -0.89 -10.01
CA VAL A 188 -6.24 -1.32 -9.90
C VAL A 188 -6.81 -0.82 -8.59
N ILE A 189 -7.93 -0.12 -8.66
CA ILE A 189 -8.68 0.36 -7.49
C ILE A 189 -10.08 -0.22 -7.56
N SER A 190 -10.50 -0.91 -6.52
CA SER A 190 -11.86 -1.44 -6.40
C SER A 190 -12.50 -0.95 -5.11
N THR A 191 -13.78 -0.61 -5.15
CA THR A 191 -14.55 -0.19 -3.96
C THR A 191 -15.90 -0.88 -3.93
N SER A 192 -16.47 -1.04 -2.74
CA SER A 192 -17.83 -1.57 -2.58
C SER A 192 -18.70 -0.73 -1.66
N SER A 193 -19.98 -0.61 -2.03
CA SER A 193 -21.00 0.10 -1.24
C SER A 193 -22.39 -0.52 -1.44
N PRO A 194 -23.37 -0.21 -0.56
CA PRO A 194 -24.76 -0.63 -0.74
C PRO A 194 -25.35 -0.22 -2.10
N HIS A 195 -25.03 0.99 -2.57
CA HIS A 195 -25.55 1.55 -3.81
C HIS A 195 -24.44 2.01 -4.76
N ARG A 196 -24.67 1.85 -6.08
CA ARG A 196 -23.69 2.11 -7.15
C ARG A 196 -23.06 3.51 -7.13
N LYS A 197 -23.84 4.55 -6.80
CA LYS A 197 -23.40 5.94 -6.88
C LYS A 197 -22.18 6.19 -6.00
N THR A 198 -22.21 5.71 -4.76
CA THR A 198 -21.13 5.88 -3.79
C THR A 198 -19.86 5.16 -4.24
N SER A 199 -19.97 3.91 -4.71
CA SER A 199 -18.80 3.14 -5.16
C SER A 199 -18.14 3.77 -6.40
N ILE A 200 -18.92 4.19 -7.40
CA ILE A 200 -18.38 4.88 -8.58
C ILE A 200 -17.65 6.16 -8.18
N GLN A 201 -18.29 6.97 -7.32
CA GLN A 201 -17.70 8.22 -6.84
C GLN A 201 -16.41 7.98 -6.04
N ALA A 202 -16.39 6.98 -5.16
CA ALA A 202 -15.23 6.66 -4.35
C ALA A 202 -14.06 6.16 -5.20
N THR A 203 -14.32 5.31 -6.19
CA THR A 203 -13.28 4.78 -7.09
C THR A 203 -12.60 5.91 -7.88
N GLY A 204 -13.38 6.84 -8.45
CA GLY A 204 -12.84 8.04 -9.11
C GLY A 204 -12.03 8.91 -8.16
N ARG A 205 -12.58 9.20 -6.97
CA ARG A 205 -11.90 10.02 -5.97
C ARG A 205 -10.57 9.41 -5.50
N LEU A 206 -10.52 8.10 -5.34
CA LEU A 206 -9.32 7.37 -4.92
C LEU A 206 -8.21 7.45 -5.96
N ILE A 207 -8.51 7.30 -7.26
CA ILE A 207 -7.47 7.39 -8.30
C ILE A 207 -6.94 8.82 -8.43
N ASP A 208 -7.81 9.84 -8.35
CA ASP A 208 -7.39 11.23 -8.39
C ASP A 208 -6.44 11.56 -7.23
N LEU A 209 -6.84 11.16 -6.02
CA LEU A 209 -6.01 11.35 -4.82
C LEU A 209 -4.72 10.55 -4.89
N LEU A 210 -4.73 9.32 -5.40
CA LEU A 210 -3.51 8.53 -5.57
C LEU A 210 -2.52 9.25 -6.48
N LYS A 211 -2.97 9.73 -7.65
CA LYS A 211 -2.11 10.43 -8.61
C LYS A 211 -1.58 11.77 -8.09
N ASP A 212 -2.38 12.49 -7.31
CA ASP A 212 -2.00 13.77 -6.71
C ASP A 212 -1.01 13.61 -5.54
N LYS A 213 -1.25 12.60 -4.69
CA LYS A 213 -0.65 12.55 -3.36
C LYS A 213 0.35 11.43 -3.15
N ALA A 214 0.23 10.29 -3.84
CA ALA A 214 1.05 9.11 -3.56
C ALA A 214 2.47 9.28 -4.13
N PRO A 215 3.53 9.02 -3.33
CA PRO A 215 4.92 9.10 -3.78
C PRO A 215 5.31 7.86 -4.59
N ILE A 216 4.64 7.66 -5.72
CA ILE A 216 4.91 6.63 -6.71
C ILE A 216 5.34 7.33 -7.98
N PHE A 217 6.47 6.90 -8.53
CA PHE A 217 7.12 7.51 -9.68
C PHE A 217 7.01 6.58 -10.87
N LYS A 218 6.88 7.18 -12.06
CA LYS A 218 6.80 6.48 -13.34
C LYS A 218 8.00 6.84 -14.19
N TYR A 219 8.57 5.84 -14.83
CA TYR A 219 9.58 5.92 -15.87
C TYR A 219 8.98 5.38 -17.17
N GLU A 220 9.20 6.08 -18.28
CA GLU A 220 8.65 5.73 -19.59
C GLU A 220 9.81 5.35 -20.53
N GLU A 221 9.73 4.19 -21.18
CA GLU A 221 10.71 3.77 -22.18
C GLU A 221 10.09 3.78 -23.58
N TYR A 222 10.80 4.38 -24.55
CA TYR A 222 10.33 4.61 -25.91
C TYR A 222 11.10 3.78 -26.95
N SER A 223 10.43 3.41 -28.05
CA SER A 223 10.99 2.48 -29.07
C SER A 223 12.12 3.08 -29.92
N ASN A 224 12.22 4.40 -29.99
CA ASN A 224 13.18 5.14 -30.83
C ASN A 224 14.61 5.18 -30.26
N GLY A 225 14.89 4.47 -29.17
CA GLY A 225 16.22 4.47 -28.55
C GLY A 225 16.60 5.80 -27.89
N GLU A 226 15.66 6.75 -27.73
CA GLU A 226 15.82 7.87 -26.80
C GLU A 226 15.79 7.30 -25.38
N THR A 227 16.93 6.81 -24.92
CA THR A 227 17.21 6.31 -23.56
C THR A 227 17.03 7.36 -22.45
N GLU A 228 16.49 8.53 -22.77
CA GLU A 228 16.13 9.55 -21.78
C GLU A 228 14.71 9.33 -21.25
N GLY A 229 14.43 8.13 -20.73
CA GLY A 229 13.26 7.98 -19.88
C GLY A 229 13.42 8.91 -18.67
N VAL A 230 12.43 9.76 -18.43
CA VAL A 230 12.43 10.71 -17.30
C VAL A 230 11.54 10.16 -16.22
N TRP A 231 12.07 10.05 -15.00
CA TRP A 231 11.25 9.79 -13.82
C TRP A 231 10.31 10.98 -13.60
N LYS A 232 9.01 10.72 -13.76
CA LYS A 232 7.94 11.69 -13.50
C LYS A 232 7.18 11.29 -12.24
N SER A 233 6.68 12.28 -11.51
CA SER A 233 5.66 12.02 -10.50
C SER A 233 4.40 11.47 -11.17
N ASN A 234 3.60 10.69 -10.44
CA ASN A 234 2.34 10.14 -10.95
C ASN A 234 1.21 11.18 -11.19
N VAL A 235 1.53 12.48 -11.17
CA VAL A 235 0.57 13.55 -11.47
C VAL A 235 0.27 13.51 -12.97
N GLU A 236 -1.01 13.53 -13.36
CA GLU A 236 -1.35 13.62 -14.78
C GLU A 236 -0.94 14.98 -15.34
N ASP A 237 -0.26 14.96 -16.49
CA ASP A 237 0.01 16.15 -17.31
C ASP A 237 -1.29 16.74 -17.92
N CYS A 238 -2.45 16.16 -17.63
CA CYS A 238 -3.77 16.58 -18.12
C CYS A 238 -4.50 17.55 -17.18
N LYS A 239 -3.79 18.50 -16.57
CA LYS A 239 -4.44 19.69 -15.98
C LYS A 239 -4.77 20.66 -17.12
N ASN A 240 -5.91 20.44 -17.79
CA ASN A 240 -6.61 21.46 -18.58
C ASN A 240 -7.72 22.05 -17.73
#